data_AF-A0A1F2TBK0-F1
#
_entry.id   AF-A0A1F2TBK0-F1
#
_cell.length_a   1.000
_cell.length_b   1.000
_cell.length_c   1.000
_cell.angle_alpha   90.00
_cell.angle_beta   90.00
_cell.angle_gamma   90.00
#
_symmetry.space_group_name_H-M   'P 1'
#
loop_
_entity.id
_entity.type
_entity.pdbx_description
1 polymer ?
#
loop_
_entity_poly.entity_id
_entity_poly.type
_entity_poly.pdbx_seq_one_letter_code
_entity_poly.pdbx_strand_id
1 'polypeptide(L)'
;MNKIRTRGRPFAVALGTLALLIITTACAQASTAQDSSKDQEIAQLKSQVVALQQDNTFWKQLTSTVKPVEMKSMTDHRAFMLPTGAVIALHFDNLDLSKAKNLNWVALGVPGKFTKAEQERVEQQFGKGFTHFHDMKNDVHGGQPGAEGVWFVHTAVRDFDSPMSGGAVKAGIDSKFMPTPPTQ
;
A
#
# COMPACT_ATOMS: atom_id res chain seq x y z
N MET A 1 -72.09 68.16 -33.30
CA MET A 1 -71.92 66.71 -33.05
C MET A 1 -70.44 66.36 -33.18
N ASN A 2 -69.90 65.74 -32.12
CA ASN A 2 -68.66 64.95 -31.93
C ASN A 2 -67.34 65.32 -32.66
N LYS A 3 -66.24 65.69 -31.97
CA LYS A 3 -65.24 64.86 -31.20
C LYS A 3 -64.46 63.91 -32.15
N ILE A 4 -63.12 63.85 -32.24
CA ILE A 4 -62.05 63.74 -31.23
C ILE A 4 -60.67 64.07 -31.84
N ARG A 5 -59.77 64.54 -30.96
CA ARG A 5 -58.33 64.82 -31.10
C ARG A 5 -57.54 63.62 -30.56
N THR A 6 -56.45 63.15 -31.18
CA THR A 6 -55.32 62.54 -30.44
C THR A 6 -53.99 62.50 -31.24
N ARG A 7 -52.96 63.07 -30.61
CA ARG A 7 -51.52 62.79 -30.78
C ARG A 7 -51.18 61.39 -30.24
N GLY A 8 -50.06 60.77 -30.65
CA GLY A 8 -49.38 59.80 -29.79
C GLY A 8 -48.42 58.79 -30.42
N ARG A 9 -47.16 59.22 -30.62
CA ARG A 9 -45.85 58.57 -30.32
C ARG A 9 -45.50 57.11 -30.73
N PRO A 10 -44.21 56.86 -31.04
CA PRO A 10 -43.63 55.55 -31.33
C PRO A 10 -43.31 54.74 -30.06
N PHE A 11 -43.60 53.44 -30.09
CA PHE A 11 -43.13 52.42 -29.13
C PHE A 11 -42.80 51.18 -29.97
N ALA A 12 -41.77 50.38 -29.74
CA ALA A 12 -40.54 50.53 -29.00
C ALA A 12 -39.70 49.32 -29.43
N VAL A 13 -38.48 49.57 -29.90
CA VAL A 13 -37.41 48.57 -29.97
C VAL A 13 -37.06 48.22 -28.52
N ALA A 14 -37.68 47.19 -27.94
CA ALA A 14 -37.44 46.84 -26.53
C ALA A 14 -37.54 45.33 -26.21
N LEU A 15 -37.52 44.46 -27.22
CA LEU A 15 -37.52 42.99 -27.01
C LEU A 15 -36.17 42.31 -27.30
N GLY A 16 -35.22 43.00 -27.97
CA GLY A 16 -33.91 42.43 -28.29
C GLY A 16 -32.88 42.46 -27.15
N THR A 17 -33.04 43.36 -26.17
CA THR A 17 -32.06 43.56 -25.09
C THR A 17 -32.23 42.64 -23.89
N LEU A 18 -33.45 42.12 -23.64
CA LEU A 18 -33.70 41.25 -22.49
C LEU A 18 -33.23 39.80 -22.74
N ALA A 19 -33.36 39.30 -23.97
CA ALA A 19 -32.87 37.97 -24.34
C ALA A 19 -31.33 37.88 -24.35
N LEU A 20 -30.63 38.96 -24.73
CA LEU A 20 -29.16 39.03 -24.70
C LEU A 20 -28.58 39.06 -23.27
N LEU A 21 -29.31 39.64 -22.31
CA LEU A 21 -28.87 39.69 -20.90
C LEU A 21 -28.99 38.33 -20.20
N ILE A 22 -29.99 37.52 -20.56
CA ILE A 22 -30.22 36.18 -19.97
C ILE A 22 -29.19 35.17 -20.50
N ILE A 23 -28.80 35.26 -21.78
CA ILE A 23 -27.81 34.36 -22.38
C ILE A 23 -26.40 34.65 -21.84
N THR A 24 -26.04 35.92 -21.63
CA THR A 24 -24.72 36.28 -21.08
C THR A 24 -24.56 35.88 -19.61
N THR A 25 -25.62 35.95 -18.81
CA THR A 25 -25.59 35.50 -17.40
C THR A 25 -25.53 33.98 -17.26
N ALA A 26 -26.23 33.22 -18.10
CA ALA A 26 -26.16 31.75 -18.09
C ALA A 26 -24.78 31.22 -18.52
N CYS A 27 -24.16 31.80 -19.55
CA CYS A 27 -22.82 31.43 -19.98
C CYS A 27 -21.75 31.81 -18.95
N ALA A 28 -21.90 32.96 -18.27
CA ALA A 28 -21.00 33.35 -17.18
C ALA A 28 -21.12 32.39 -15.98
N GLN A 29 -22.33 32.03 -15.58
CA GLN A 29 -22.56 31.07 -14.49
C GLN A 29 -21.99 29.68 -14.79
N ALA A 30 -22.22 29.16 -16.00
CA ALA A 30 -21.65 27.87 -16.43
C ALA A 30 -20.12 27.88 -16.42
N SER A 31 -19.50 29.00 -16.86
CA SER A 31 -18.05 29.17 -16.84
C SER A 31 -17.52 29.21 -15.41
N THR A 32 -18.15 29.98 -14.52
CA THR A 32 -17.74 30.05 -13.10
C THR A 32 -17.93 28.73 -12.34
N ALA A 33 -18.98 27.97 -12.64
CA ALA A 33 -19.21 26.67 -12.04
C ALA A 33 -18.13 25.66 -12.51
N GLN A 34 -17.79 25.67 -13.80
CA GLN A 34 -16.73 24.84 -14.34
C GLN A 34 -15.35 25.20 -13.78
N ASP A 35 -15.06 26.49 -13.62
CA ASP A 35 -13.80 26.95 -13.02
C ASP A 35 -13.72 26.58 -11.54
N SER A 36 -14.82 26.73 -10.79
CA SER A 36 -14.89 26.30 -9.39
C SER A 36 -14.67 24.78 -9.21
N SER A 37 -15.19 23.96 -10.14
CA SER A 37 -14.98 22.51 -10.12
C SER A 37 -13.52 22.15 -10.38
N LYS A 38 -12.86 22.84 -11.33
CA LYS A 38 -11.44 22.63 -11.61
C LYS A 38 -10.56 23.08 -10.45
N ASP A 39 -10.91 24.19 -9.80
CA ASP A 39 -10.19 24.69 -8.62
C ASP A 39 -10.29 23.70 -7.45
N GLN A 40 -11.46 23.08 -7.26
CA GLN A 40 -11.65 22.01 -6.28
C GLN A 40 -10.80 20.77 -6.60
N GLU A 41 -10.78 20.33 -7.86
CA GLU A 41 -9.95 19.20 -8.30
C GLU A 41 -8.46 19.49 -8.11
N ILE A 42 -8.00 20.69 -8.47
CA ILE A 42 -6.61 21.13 -8.26
C ILE A 42 -6.27 21.14 -6.77
N ALA A 43 -7.16 21.64 -5.91
CA ALA A 43 -6.95 21.64 -4.47
C ALA A 43 -6.86 20.20 -3.91
N GLN A 44 -7.72 19.29 -4.38
CA GLN A 44 -7.70 17.89 -4.00
C GLN A 44 -6.41 17.19 -4.45
N LEU A 45 -6.00 17.37 -5.71
CA LEU A 45 -4.76 16.80 -6.23
C LEU A 45 -3.53 17.35 -5.50
N LYS A 46 -3.49 18.65 -5.19
CA LYS A 46 -2.41 19.23 -4.37
C LYS A 46 -2.35 18.58 -3.00
N SER A 47 -3.49 18.36 -2.35
CA SER A 47 -3.55 17.67 -1.06
C SER A 47 -3.05 16.23 -1.16
N GLN A 48 -3.43 15.49 -2.21
CA GLN A 48 -2.93 14.13 -2.46
C GLN A 48 -1.42 14.10 -2.70
N VAL A 49 -0.88 15.05 -3.47
CA VAL A 49 0.56 15.16 -3.71
C VAL A 49 1.32 15.40 -2.41
N VAL A 50 0.83 16.29 -1.54
CA VAL A 50 1.45 16.54 -0.23
C VAL A 50 1.46 15.28 0.62
N ALA A 51 0.35 14.54 0.69
CA ALA A 51 0.28 13.28 1.43
C ALA A 51 1.27 12.24 0.87
N LEU A 52 1.32 12.05 -0.44
CA LEU A 52 2.25 11.12 -1.09
C LEU A 52 3.72 11.51 -0.90
N GLN A 53 4.02 12.82 -0.89
CA GLN A 53 5.38 13.31 -0.61
C GLN A 53 5.79 13.01 0.82
N GLN A 54 4.88 13.15 1.78
CA GLN A 54 5.11 12.81 3.18
C GLN A 54 5.35 11.30 3.33
N ASP A 55 4.49 10.46 2.77
CA ASP A 55 4.65 9.00 2.82
C ASP A 55 5.96 8.55 2.18
N ASN A 56 6.33 9.12 1.02
CA ASN A 56 7.60 8.84 0.36
C ASN A 56 8.80 9.27 1.23
N THR A 57 8.67 10.37 1.98
CA THR A 57 9.73 10.83 2.90
C THR A 57 9.94 9.81 4.01
N PHE A 58 8.88 9.36 4.67
CA PHE A 58 8.96 8.35 5.72
C PHE A 58 9.47 7.02 5.18
N TRP A 59 9.01 6.60 3.99
CA TRP A 59 9.51 5.39 3.34
C TRP A 59 11.01 5.47 3.05
N LYS A 60 11.51 6.60 2.53
CA LYS A 60 12.94 6.81 2.30
C LYS A 60 13.74 6.78 3.60
N GLN A 61 13.24 7.42 4.66
CA GLN A 61 13.91 7.39 5.96
C GLN A 61 14.01 5.96 6.51
N LEU A 62 12.88 5.23 6.53
CA LEU A 62 12.84 3.83 6.95
C LEU A 62 13.82 2.98 6.14
N THR A 63 13.74 3.07 4.81
CA THR A 63 14.54 2.24 3.91
C THR A 63 16.01 2.63 3.83
N SER A 64 16.38 3.85 4.20
CA SER A 64 17.78 4.31 4.18
C SER A 64 18.70 3.53 5.12
N THR A 65 18.14 2.89 6.15
CA THR A 65 18.89 2.18 7.20
C THR A 65 18.91 0.67 7.02
N VAL A 66 18.13 0.14 6.06
CA VAL A 66 17.98 -1.30 5.85
C VAL A 66 18.60 -1.68 4.52
N LYS A 67 19.32 -2.80 4.48
CA LYS A 67 19.95 -3.29 3.25
C LYS A 67 19.02 -4.29 2.58
N PRO A 68 18.64 -4.11 1.30
CA PRO A 68 17.94 -5.15 0.56
C PRO A 68 18.73 -6.45 0.60
N VAL A 69 18.03 -7.56 0.83
CA VAL A 69 18.60 -8.91 0.75
C VAL A 69 17.93 -9.59 -0.43
N GLU A 70 18.74 -10.00 -1.40
CA GLU A 70 18.26 -10.88 -2.47
C GLU A 70 18.49 -12.33 -2.05
N MET A 71 17.40 -13.07 -1.88
CA MET A 71 17.42 -14.53 -1.71
C MET A 71 16.86 -15.11 -3.01
N LYS A 72 17.74 -15.69 -3.83
CA LYS A 72 17.39 -16.12 -5.19
C LYS A 72 16.39 -17.28 -5.18
N SER A 73 16.42 -18.08 -4.13
CA SER A 73 15.49 -19.19 -3.89
C SER A 73 14.06 -18.74 -3.59
N MET A 74 13.87 -17.48 -3.18
CA MET A 74 12.61 -16.95 -2.68
C MET A 74 12.22 -15.68 -3.47
N THR A 75 11.66 -15.83 -4.67
CA THR A 75 11.32 -14.69 -5.56
C THR A 75 10.03 -13.96 -5.18
N ASP A 76 9.28 -14.49 -4.21
CA ASP A 76 7.94 -14.06 -3.80
C ASP A 76 7.91 -12.88 -2.82
N HIS A 77 9.07 -12.42 -2.36
CA HIS A 77 9.14 -11.50 -1.25
C HIS A 77 10.21 -10.41 -1.45
N ARG A 78 10.08 -9.35 -0.65
CA ARG A 78 11.12 -8.34 -0.46
C ARG A 78 11.72 -8.53 0.92
N ALA A 79 13.01 -8.80 1.02
CA ALA A 79 13.71 -8.93 2.29
C ALA A 79 14.66 -7.77 2.55
N PHE A 80 14.81 -7.42 3.83
CA PHE A 80 15.66 -6.34 4.30
C PHE A 80 16.40 -6.77 5.56
N MET A 81 17.71 -6.56 5.57
CA MET A 81 18.56 -6.78 6.74
C MET A 81 18.60 -5.50 7.58
N LEU A 82 18.29 -5.64 8.87
CA LEU A 82 18.43 -4.59 9.87
C LEU A 82 19.89 -4.52 10.38
N PRO A 83 20.32 -3.39 10.96
CA PRO A 83 21.66 -3.28 11.55
C PRO A 83 21.98 -4.33 12.63
N THR A 84 20.96 -4.89 13.28
CA THR A 84 21.09 -5.95 14.28
C THR A 84 21.34 -7.34 13.69
N GLY A 85 21.29 -7.49 12.35
CA GLY A 85 21.33 -8.77 11.67
C GLY A 85 19.98 -9.49 11.57
N ALA A 86 18.92 -8.92 12.15
CA ALA A 86 17.56 -9.41 11.93
C ALA A 86 17.10 -9.11 10.49
N VAL A 87 16.20 -9.95 9.98
CA VAL A 87 15.64 -9.83 8.62
C VAL A 87 14.16 -9.49 8.73
N ILE A 88 13.68 -8.55 7.93
CA ILE A 88 12.25 -8.37 7.68
C ILE A 88 11.97 -8.83 6.26
N ALA A 89 11.02 -9.74 6.06
CA ALA A 89 10.56 -10.15 4.75
C ALA A 89 9.08 -9.84 4.54
N LEU A 90 8.75 -9.33 3.36
CA LEU A 90 7.39 -8.96 2.94
C LEU A 90 6.95 -9.90 1.83
N HIS A 91 5.97 -10.75 2.09
CA HIS A 91 5.45 -11.73 1.13
C HIS A 91 4.14 -11.24 0.54
N PHE A 92 4.03 -11.30 -0.79
CA PHE A 92 2.89 -10.74 -1.52
C PHE A 92 2.00 -11.84 -2.11
N ASP A 93 0.83 -11.44 -2.59
CA ASP A 93 -0.14 -12.33 -3.24
C ASP A 93 0.26 -12.80 -4.65
N ASN A 94 1.36 -12.30 -5.19
CA ASN A 94 1.91 -12.71 -6.47
C ASN A 94 3.44 -12.81 -6.42
N LEU A 95 3.98 -13.88 -6.98
CA LEU A 95 5.43 -14.08 -7.14
C LEU A 95 6.05 -13.00 -8.04
N ASP A 96 5.30 -12.51 -9.03
CA ASP A 96 5.67 -11.34 -9.80
C ASP A 96 5.21 -10.08 -9.06
N LEU A 97 6.16 -9.42 -8.41
CA LEU A 97 5.90 -8.24 -7.57
C LEU A 97 5.39 -7.03 -8.36
N SER A 98 5.53 -7.01 -9.69
CA SER A 98 4.87 -6.00 -10.53
C SER A 98 3.36 -6.22 -10.68
N LYS A 99 2.91 -7.46 -10.43
CA LYS A 99 1.51 -7.88 -10.48
C LYS A 99 0.88 -8.06 -9.10
N ALA A 100 1.69 -8.02 -8.04
CA ALA A 100 1.23 -8.09 -6.66
C ALA A 100 0.25 -6.94 -6.36
N LYS A 101 -0.85 -7.27 -5.70
CA LYS A 101 -1.88 -6.31 -5.30
C LYS A 101 -2.01 -6.21 -3.79
N ASN A 102 -1.64 -7.26 -3.07
CA ASN A 102 -1.81 -7.36 -1.63
C ASN A 102 -0.54 -7.88 -0.96
N LEU A 103 -0.27 -7.35 0.23
CA LEU A 103 0.65 -7.95 1.18
C LEU A 103 -0.07 -9.11 1.89
N ASN A 104 0.58 -10.27 1.98
CA ASN A 104 0.04 -11.46 2.64
C ASN A 104 0.67 -11.67 4.01
N TRP A 105 2.00 -11.67 4.08
CA TRP A 105 2.72 -11.80 5.36
C TRP A 105 3.79 -10.74 5.53
N VAL A 106 4.02 -10.38 6.79
CA VAL A 106 5.27 -9.77 7.27
C VAL A 106 5.98 -10.81 8.11
N ALA A 107 7.23 -11.12 7.77
CA ALA A 107 8.05 -12.06 8.52
C ALA A 107 9.19 -11.33 9.24
N LEU A 108 9.44 -11.72 10.48
CA LEU A 108 10.62 -11.30 11.26
C LEU A 108 11.55 -12.50 11.43
N GLY A 109 12.75 -12.37 10.87
CA GLY A 109 13.85 -13.32 10.96
C GLY A 109 14.84 -12.87 12.04
N VAL A 110 15.14 -13.75 12.99
CA VAL A 110 16.13 -13.51 14.05
C VAL A 110 17.33 -14.45 13.86
N PRO A 111 18.58 -13.95 13.90
CA PRO A 111 19.77 -14.79 13.78
C PRO A 111 19.82 -15.92 14.82
N GLY A 112 20.24 -17.09 14.36
CA GLY A 112 20.41 -18.26 15.18
C GLY A 112 21.03 -19.42 14.41
N LYS A 113 20.97 -20.61 15.01
CA LYS A 113 21.37 -21.86 14.36
C LYS A 113 20.17 -22.77 14.16
N PHE A 114 20.26 -23.67 13.18
CA PHE A 114 19.23 -24.67 12.93
C PHE A 114 19.30 -25.81 13.95
N THR A 115 18.88 -25.54 15.18
CA THR A 115 18.74 -26.49 16.30
C THR A 115 17.50 -26.15 17.11
N LYS A 116 16.98 -27.12 17.86
CA LYS A 116 15.81 -26.88 18.72
C LYS A 116 16.12 -25.88 19.84
N ALA A 117 17.29 -26.00 20.45
CA ALA A 117 17.73 -25.09 21.51
C ALA A 117 17.77 -23.62 21.04
N GLU A 118 18.22 -23.36 19.82
CA GLU A 118 18.24 -22.00 19.27
C GLU A 118 16.85 -21.50 18.88
N GLN A 119 15.99 -22.37 18.34
CA GLN A 119 14.58 -22.03 18.13
C GLN A 119 13.93 -21.61 19.47
N GLU A 120 14.11 -22.42 20.52
CA GLU A 120 13.57 -22.14 21.85
C GLU A 120 14.15 -20.85 22.45
N ARG A 121 15.45 -20.59 22.27
CA ARG A 121 16.08 -19.33 22.72
C ARG A 121 15.42 -18.12 22.04
N VAL A 122 15.25 -18.16 20.72
CA VAL A 122 14.60 -17.08 19.97
C VAL A 122 13.16 -16.91 20.46
N GLU A 123 12.41 -17.99 20.63
CA GLU A 123 11.03 -17.93 21.12
C GLU A 123 10.90 -17.38 22.55
N GLN A 124 11.84 -17.71 23.43
CA GLN A 124 11.87 -17.16 24.79
C GLN A 124 12.09 -15.64 24.79
N GLN A 125 12.89 -15.14 23.84
CA GLN A 125 13.23 -13.72 23.77
C GLN A 125 12.18 -12.88 23.02
N PHE A 126 11.59 -13.43 21.96
CA PHE A 126 10.75 -12.66 21.01
C PHE A 126 9.29 -13.15 20.94
N GLY A 127 8.94 -14.22 21.65
CA GLY A 127 7.61 -14.83 21.62
C GLY A 127 7.54 -16.06 20.72
N LYS A 128 6.44 -16.80 20.83
CA LYS A 128 6.22 -18.06 20.10
C LYS A 128 5.95 -17.85 18.61
N GLY A 129 6.20 -18.89 17.81
CA GLY A 129 5.78 -18.94 16.39
C GLY A 129 6.93 -18.94 15.38
N PHE A 130 8.17 -18.92 15.86
CA PHE A 130 9.36 -19.07 15.03
C PHE A 130 9.48 -20.51 14.54
N THR A 131 8.81 -20.82 13.43
CA THR A 131 8.61 -22.20 12.93
C THR A 131 9.35 -22.49 11.64
N HIS A 132 9.87 -21.46 10.97
CA HIS A 132 10.54 -21.54 9.69
C HIS A 132 11.99 -21.05 9.84
N PHE A 133 12.96 -21.81 9.37
CA PHE A 133 14.37 -21.46 9.39
C PHE A 133 14.89 -21.33 7.96
N HIS A 134 15.80 -20.39 7.75
CA HIS A 134 16.49 -20.23 6.48
C HIS A 134 18.00 -20.17 6.68
N ASP A 135 18.73 -21.06 6.02
CA ASP A 135 20.18 -20.98 5.89
C ASP A 135 20.52 -19.87 4.88
N MET A 136 20.92 -18.72 5.42
CA MET A 136 21.20 -17.53 4.61
C MET A 136 22.42 -17.69 3.70
N LYS A 137 23.35 -18.59 4.03
CA LYS A 137 24.58 -18.79 3.25
C LYS A 137 24.32 -19.67 2.04
N ASN A 138 23.55 -20.75 2.24
CA ASN A 138 23.26 -21.73 1.20
C ASN A 138 21.94 -21.44 0.46
N ASP A 139 21.17 -20.46 0.92
CA ASP A 139 19.91 -20.02 0.33
C ASP A 139 18.87 -21.16 0.27
N VAL A 140 18.65 -21.83 1.40
CA VAL A 140 17.73 -22.97 1.52
C VAL A 140 16.85 -22.91 2.77
N HIS A 141 15.63 -23.46 2.66
CA HIS A 141 14.75 -23.67 3.80
C HIS A 141 15.28 -24.79 4.69
N GLY A 142 15.38 -24.53 5.99
CA GLY A 142 16.05 -25.39 6.95
C GLY A 142 17.57 -25.34 6.78
N GLY A 143 18.23 -26.45 7.01
CA GLY A 143 19.68 -26.56 6.86
C GLY A 143 20.21 -27.85 7.47
N GLN A 144 21.54 -27.99 7.47
CA GLN A 144 22.19 -29.01 8.28
C GLN A 144 22.04 -28.68 9.77
N PRO A 145 22.05 -29.68 10.68
CA PRO A 145 22.00 -29.41 12.12
C PRO A 145 23.09 -28.42 12.55
N GLY A 146 22.70 -27.32 13.19
CA GLY A 146 23.63 -26.29 13.62
C GLY A 146 24.06 -25.28 12.55
N ALA A 147 23.52 -25.36 11.33
CA ALA A 147 23.74 -24.35 10.28
C ALA A 147 23.36 -22.95 10.78
N GLU A 148 24.16 -21.95 10.42
CA GLU A 148 23.89 -20.55 10.76
C GLU A 148 22.86 -19.95 9.79
N GLY A 149 21.94 -19.16 10.32
CA GLY A 149 20.86 -18.60 9.53
C GLY A 149 19.92 -17.79 10.39
N VAL A 150 18.64 -17.78 10.01
CA VAL A 150 17.60 -17.01 10.70
C VAL A 150 16.37 -17.86 10.94
N TRP A 151 15.80 -17.70 12.14
CA TRP A 151 14.48 -18.22 12.47
C TRP A 151 13.43 -17.15 12.17
N PHE A 152 12.43 -17.48 11.37
CA PHE A 152 11.32 -16.63 10.98
C PHE A 152 10.04 -16.97 11.73
N VAL A 153 9.37 -15.92 12.19
CA VAL A 153 7.93 -15.93 12.46
C VAL A 153 7.23 -15.20 11.31
N HIS A 154 6.20 -15.82 10.74
CA HIS A 154 5.38 -15.23 9.68
C HIS A 154 4.06 -14.73 10.26
N THR A 155 3.77 -13.45 10.07
CA THR A 155 2.51 -12.85 10.51
C THR A 155 1.69 -12.50 9.28
N ALA A 156 0.58 -13.20 9.07
CA ALA A 156 -0.39 -12.88 8.05
C ALA A 156 -1.09 -11.56 8.38
N VAL A 157 -1.11 -10.62 7.45
CA VAL A 157 -1.73 -9.29 7.65
C VAL A 157 -3.20 -9.24 7.26
N ARG A 158 -3.72 -10.32 6.66
CA ARG A 158 -5.09 -10.47 6.19
C ARG A 158 -5.44 -11.97 6.06
N ASP A 159 -6.71 -12.26 5.79
CA ASP A 159 -7.17 -13.61 5.44
C ASP A 159 -6.95 -13.90 3.95
N PHE A 160 -6.50 -15.12 3.62
CA PHE A 160 -6.31 -15.62 2.24
C PHE A 160 -6.01 -17.12 2.23
N ASP A 161 -5.96 -17.74 1.04
CA ASP A 161 -5.49 -19.12 0.86
C ASP A 161 -4.06 -19.16 0.34
N SER A 162 -3.25 -20.08 0.85
CA SER A 162 -1.86 -20.25 0.46
C SER A 162 -1.40 -21.71 0.46
N PRO A 163 -0.73 -22.18 -0.60
CA PRO A 163 -0.06 -23.48 -0.58
C PRO A 163 1.11 -23.54 0.41
N MET A 164 1.76 -22.42 0.71
CA MET A 164 2.89 -22.35 1.67
C MET A 164 2.44 -22.67 3.11
N SER A 165 1.17 -22.47 3.41
CA SER A 165 0.56 -22.76 4.72
C SER A 165 -0.39 -23.96 4.67
N GLY A 166 -0.46 -24.66 3.52
CA GLY A 166 -1.33 -25.81 3.30
C GLY A 166 -2.83 -25.49 3.20
N GLY A 167 -3.21 -24.26 2.87
CA GLY A 167 -4.61 -23.85 2.68
C GLY A 167 -4.93 -22.48 3.29
N ALA A 168 -6.08 -22.39 3.95
CA ALA A 168 -6.60 -21.15 4.51
C ALA A 168 -5.72 -20.59 5.63
N VAL A 169 -5.38 -19.30 5.49
CA VAL A 169 -4.60 -18.49 6.43
C VAL A 169 -5.49 -17.41 7.02
N LYS A 170 -5.37 -17.21 8.34
CA LYS A 170 -6.04 -16.14 9.08
C LYS A 170 -5.05 -15.08 9.48
N ALA A 171 -5.50 -13.82 9.54
CA ALA A 171 -4.70 -12.74 10.05
C ALA A 171 -4.15 -13.07 11.46
N GLY A 172 -2.85 -12.81 11.67
CA GLY A 172 -2.11 -13.22 12.87
C GLY A 172 -0.91 -14.12 12.55
N ILE A 173 -0.33 -14.72 13.58
CA ILE A 173 0.84 -15.61 13.42
C ILE A 173 0.44 -16.87 12.66
N ASP A 174 1.09 -17.12 11.53
CA ASP A 174 0.93 -18.30 10.71
C ASP A 174 2.01 -19.34 11.04
N SER A 175 1.71 -20.18 12.04
CA SER A 175 2.58 -21.29 12.45
C SER A 175 2.68 -22.44 11.42
N LYS A 176 1.90 -22.37 10.34
CA LYS A 176 1.89 -23.38 9.28
C LYS A 176 2.68 -22.95 8.04
N PHE A 177 3.18 -21.72 8.01
CA PHE A 177 4.00 -21.23 6.92
C PHE A 177 5.30 -22.04 6.83
N MET A 178 5.35 -22.98 5.89
CA MET A 178 6.50 -23.81 5.54
C MET A 178 7.38 -24.22 6.74
N PRO A 179 6.83 -24.87 7.79
CA PRO A 179 7.59 -25.16 9.00
C PRO A 179 8.80 -26.03 8.69
N THR A 180 9.92 -25.72 9.33
CA THR A 180 11.18 -26.47 9.21
C THR A 180 11.54 -27.05 10.58
N PRO A 181 11.16 -28.30 10.87
CA PRO A 181 11.46 -28.92 12.16
C PRO A 181 12.97 -29.05 12.33
N PRO A 182 13.58 -28.41 13.36
CA PRO A 182 14.99 -28.61 13.63
C PRO A 182 15.21 -30.01 14.22
N THR A 183 16.35 -30.61 13.89
CA THR A 183 16.79 -31.85 14.53
C THR A 183 17.62 -31.53 15.76
N GLN A 184 17.23 -32.12 16.90
CA GLN A 184 17.89 -32.01 18.21
C GLN A 184 17.93 -30.61 18.84
#